data_AF-A0A929GJ62-F1
#
_entry.id   AF-A0A929GJ62-F1
#
_cell.length_a   1.000
_cell.length_b   1.000
_cell.length_c   1.000
_cell.angle_alpha   90.00
_cell.angle_beta   90.00
_cell.angle_gamma   90.00
#
_symmetry.space_group_name_H-M   'P 1'
#
loop_
_entity.id
_entity.type
_entity.pdbx_description
1 polymer ?
#
loop_
_entity_poly.entity_id
_entity_poly.type
_entity_poly.pdbx_seq_one_letter_code
_entity_poly.pdbx_strand_id
1 'polypeptide(L)'
;MKRTSVSLILAVLFLFITQVLTAQVLISAKDFTAEKKKDKTMVVIDANTADNYAKSHVMGAVNIPHKEMYKDGEIEGLIQSPQDLAAYLGKKGISNTSNIV
;
A
#
# COMPACT_ATOMS: atom_id res chain seq x y z
N MET A 1 -49.03 4.61 -4.48
CA MET A 1 -47.92 4.78 -3.51
C MET A 1 -47.00 3.57 -3.38
N LYS A 2 -47.48 2.31 -3.28
CA LYS A 2 -46.58 1.16 -3.01
C LYS A 2 -45.57 0.82 -4.13
N ARG A 3 -45.94 0.98 -5.40
CA ARG A 3 -45.07 0.64 -6.55
C ARG A 3 -43.94 1.63 -6.80
N THR A 4 -44.21 2.92 -6.63
CA THR A 4 -43.22 4.00 -6.78
C THR A 4 -42.17 3.98 -5.67
N SER A 5 -42.58 3.64 -4.44
CA SER A 5 -41.66 3.49 -3.32
C SER A 5 -40.70 2.30 -3.48
N VAL A 6 -41.17 1.18 -4.06
CA VAL A 6 -40.32 0.00 -4.31
C VAL A 6 -39.28 0.27 -5.41
N SER A 7 -39.67 0.95 -6.50
CA SER A 7 -38.71 1.37 -7.54
C SER A 7 -37.67 2.37 -7.03
N LEU A 8 -38.06 3.27 -6.12
CA LEU A 8 -37.13 4.23 -5.52
C LEU A 8 -36.12 3.53 -4.59
N ILE A 9 -36.58 2.55 -3.80
CA ILE A 9 -35.70 1.74 -2.95
C ILE A 9 -34.74 0.90 -3.80
N LEU A 10 -35.21 0.29 -4.89
CA LEU A 10 -34.36 -0.45 -5.83
C LEU A 10 -33.33 0.45 -6.52
N ALA A 11 -33.69 1.67 -6.90
CA ALA A 11 -32.78 2.63 -7.51
C ALA A 11 -31.71 3.13 -6.52
N VAL A 12 -32.08 3.39 -5.26
CA VAL A 12 -31.14 3.76 -4.20
C VAL A 12 -30.21 2.58 -3.88
N LEU A 13 -30.74 1.35 -3.79
CA LEU A 13 -29.94 0.16 -3.56
C LEU A 13 -28.94 -0.08 -4.71
N PHE A 14 -29.35 0.15 -5.96
CA PHE A 14 -28.48 0.06 -7.13
C PHE A 14 -27.36 1.12 -7.11
N LEU A 15 -27.63 2.33 -6.59
CA LEU A 15 -26.64 3.39 -6.42
C LEU A 15 -25.57 3.05 -5.36
N PHE A 16 -25.92 2.26 -4.34
CA PHE A 16 -24.96 1.80 -3.31
C PHE A 16 -24.08 0.64 -3.81
N ILE A 17 -24.57 -0.19 -4.74
CA ILE A 17 -23.82 -1.34 -5.26
C ILE A 17 -22.64 -0.90 -6.16
N THR A 18 -22.74 0.25 -6.83
CA THR A 18 -21.69 0.75 -7.74
C THR A 18 -20.46 1.34 -7.03
N GLN A 19 -20.53 1.59 -5.71
CA GLN A 19 -19.42 2.19 -4.97
C GLN A 19 -18.34 1.18 -4.52
N VAL A 20 -18.55 -0.13 -4.74
CA VAL A 20 -17.74 -1.18 -4.11
C VAL A 20 -16.48 -1.58 -4.91
N LEU A 21 -16.24 -1.02 -6.09
CA LEU A 21 -15.07 -1.39 -6.89
C LEU A 21 -14.12 -0.21 -7.08
N THR A 22 -13.03 -0.19 -6.30
CA THR A 22 -11.65 -0.02 -6.80
C THR A 22 -10.62 -0.13 -5.66
N ALA A 23 -10.28 -1.35 -5.24
CA ALA A 23 -8.98 -1.57 -4.61
C ALA A 23 -7.92 -1.64 -5.71
N GLN A 24 -7.56 -0.50 -6.27
CA GLN A 24 -6.50 -0.40 -7.28
C GLN A 24 -5.15 -0.51 -6.56
N VAL A 25 -4.46 -1.65 -6.70
CA VAL A 25 -3.15 -1.93 -6.07
C VAL A 25 -2.00 -1.11 -6.71
N LEU A 26 -2.22 -0.55 -7.90
CA LEU A 26 -1.23 0.23 -8.65
C LEU A 26 -1.66 1.70 -8.76
N ILE A 27 -0.72 2.61 -8.52
CA ILE A 27 -0.94 4.05 -8.62
C ILE A 27 -0.01 4.66 -9.68
N SER A 28 -0.51 5.61 -10.46
CA SER A 28 0.34 6.35 -11.39
C SER A 28 1.22 7.37 -10.66
N ALA A 29 2.35 7.77 -11.22
CA ALA A 29 3.20 8.81 -10.60
C ALA A 29 2.45 10.14 -10.39
N LYS A 30 1.54 10.48 -11.30
CA LYS A 30 0.67 11.67 -11.20
C LYS A 30 -0.27 11.56 -9.99
N ASP A 31 -0.93 10.42 -9.85
CA ASP A 31 -1.90 10.21 -8.77
C ASP A 31 -1.21 10.04 -7.43
N PHE A 32 -0.05 9.37 -7.38
CA PHE A 32 0.80 9.27 -6.19
C PHE A 32 1.18 10.66 -5.66
N THR A 33 1.57 11.57 -6.55
CA THR A 33 1.89 12.96 -6.15
C THR A 33 0.67 13.67 -5.56
N ALA A 34 -0.52 13.44 -6.09
CA ALA A 34 -1.76 14.00 -5.56
C ALA A 34 -2.11 13.38 -4.20
N GLU A 35 -1.93 12.07 -4.05
CA GLU A 35 -2.25 11.35 -2.83
C GLU A 35 -1.29 11.69 -1.69
N LYS A 36 0.02 11.70 -1.94
CA LYS A 36 1.03 12.13 -0.96
C LYS A 36 0.88 13.59 -0.52
N LYS A 37 0.20 14.42 -1.32
CA LYS A 37 -0.17 15.79 -0.91
C LYS A 37 -1.32 15.79 0.09
N LYS A 38 -2.31 14.92 -0.08
CA LYS A 38 -3.49 14.78 0.80
C LYS A 38 -3.14 14.05 2.09
N ASP A 39 -2.47 12.92 1.97
CA ASP A 39 -2.04 12.09 3.10
C ASP A 39 -0.54 12.29 3.36
N LYS A 40 -0.25 13.12 4.37
CA LYS A 40 1.14 13.34 4.81
C LYS A 40 1.71 12.14 5.57
N THR A 41 0.85 11.28 6.12
CA THR A 41 1.23 10.11 6.92
C THR A 41 1.56 8.88 6.07
N MET A 42 1.21 8.89 4.78
CA MET A 42 1.61 7.86 3.81
C MET A 42 3.12 7.63 3.86
N VAL A 43 3.53 6.38 3.98
CA VAL A 43 4.94 5.96 3.94
C VAL A 43 5.28 5.51 2.55
N VAL A 44 6.35 6.08 1.98
CA VAL A 44 6.87 5.67 0.67
C VAL A 44 8.02 4.70 0.93
N ILE A 45 7.94 3.49 0.39
CA ILE A 45 9.00 2.49 0.56
C ILE A 45 9.77 2.35 -0.74
N ASP A 46 11.09 2.48 -0.66
CA ASP A 46 11.98 2.13 -1.75
C ASP A 46 12.59 0.75 -1.49
N ALA A 47 12.18 -0.23 -2.31
CA ALA A 47 12.59 -1.62 -2.18
C ALA A 47 13.94 -1.96 -2.84
N ASN A 48 14.64 -0.97 -3.41
CA ASN A 48 15.94 -1.17 -4.06
C ASN A 48 17.09 -1.39 -3.06
N THR A 49 18.28 -1.71 -3.58
CA THR A 49 19.51 -1.75 -2.77
C THR A 49 19.83 -0.38 -2.16
N ALA A 50 20.52 -0.36 -1.03
CA ALA A 50 20.96 0.88 -0.37
C ALA A 50 21.79 1.77 -1.32
N ASP A 51 22.63 1.17 -2.17
CA ASP A 51 23.43 1.91 -3.16
C ASP A 51 22.57 2.61 -4.22
N ASN A 52 21.51 1.95 -4.70
CA ASN A 52 20.60 2.55 -5.68
C ASN A 52 19.77 3.65 -5.03
N TYR A 53 19.26 3.41 -3.83
CA TYR A 53 18.58 4.42 -3.03
C TYR A 53 19.47 5.65 -2.80
N ALA A 54 20.74 5.47 -2.41
CA ALA A 54 21.67 6.57 -2.18
C ALA A 54 21.95 7.42 -3.42
N LYS A 55 21.89 6.83 -4.63
CA LYS A 55 22.07 7.56 -5.90
C LYS A 55 20.87 8.43 -6.23
N SER A 56 19.65 7.90 -6.09
CA SER A 56 18.41 8.61 -6.36
C SER A 56 17.22 7.85 -5.77
N HIS A 57 16.36 8.56 -5.05
CA HIS A 57 15.13 8.04 -4.49
C HIS A 57 14.07 9.15 -4.38
N VAL A 58 12.82 8.77 -4.16
CA VAL A 58 11.75 9.73 -3.85
C VAL A 58 12.02 10.35 -2.48
N MET A 59 12.02 11.69 -2.42
CA MET A 59 12.30 12.41 -1.17
C MET A 59 11.38 11.97 -0.03
N GLY A 60 11.98 11.60 1.10
CA GLY A 60 11.27 11.13 2.29
C GLY A 60 10.82 9.67 2.23
N ALA A 61 11.22 8.92 1.21
CA ALA A 61 11.06 7.47 1.20
C ALA A 61 11.91 6.79 2.29
N VAL A 62 11.53 5.59 2.68
CA VAL A 62 12.28 4.71 3.57
C VAL A 62 12.85 3.58 2.75
N ASN A 63 14.17 3.38 2.82
CA ASN A 63 14.81 2.26 2.13
C ASN A 63 14.61 0.95 2.91
N ILE A 64 13.96 0.00 2.25
CA ILE A 64 13.74 -1.36 2.73
C ILE A 64 14.12 -2.32 1.61
N PRO A 65 15.42 -2.62 1.43
CA PRO A 65 15.87 -3.50 0.36
C PRO A 65 15.16 -4.85 0.42
N HIS A 66 14.60 -5.29 -0.71
CA HIS A 66 13.80 -6.52 -0.74
C HIS A 66 14.55 -7.75 -0.23
N LYS A 67 15.88 -7.80 -0.45
CA LYS A 67 16.74 -8.89 0.00
C LYS A 67 16.85 -8.99 1.52
N GLU A 68 16.70 -7.88 2.25
CA GLU A 68 16.70 -7.88 3.71
C GLU A 68 15.44 -8.52 4.31
N MET A 69 14.41 -8.81 3.49
CA MET A 69 13.21 -9.55 3.91
C MET A 69 13.35 -11.07 3.69
N TYR A 70 14.43 -11.50 3.04
CA TYR A 70 14.66 -12.91 2.76
C TYR A 70 15.38 -13.58 3.92
N LYS A 71 15.17 -14.88 4.02
CA LYS A 71 15.87 -15.78 4.91
C LYS A 71 17.19 -16.18 4.26
N ASP A 72 18.26 -16.17 5.04
CA ASP A 72 19.54 -16.69 4.58
C ASP A 72 19.45 -18.19 4.28
N GLY A 73 20.03 -18.62 3.16
CA GLY A 73 20.12 -20.03 2.79
C GLY A 73 20.22 -20.26 1.28
N GLU A 74 20.13 -21.53 0.90
CA GLU A 74 20.27 -22.01 -0.48
C GLU A 74 19.11 -21.59 -1.41
N ILE A 75 17.95 -21.28 -0.83
CA ILE A 75 16.74 -20.92 -1.59
C ILE A 75 16.64 -19.40 -1.67
N GLU A 76 16.99 -18.84 -2.83
CA GLU A 76 16.84 -17.41 -3.08
C GLU A 76 15.36 -16.99 -3.00
N GLY A 77 15.11 -15.85 -2.34
CA GLY A 77 13.78 -15.25 -2.23
C GLY A 77 12.86 -15.91 -1.18
N LEU A 78 13.34 -16.90 -0.44
CA LEU A 78 12.58 -17.45 0.69
C LEU A 78 12.40 -16.35 1.75
N ILE A 79 11.17 -15.98 2.08
CA ILE A 79 10.89 -14.88 3.01
C ILE A 79 11.11 -15.34 4.47
N GLN A 80 11.52 -14.41 5.33
CA GLN A 80 11.63 -14.62 6.78
C GLN A 80 10.29 -14.99 7.44
N SER A 81 10.34 -15.39 8.71
CA SER A 81 9.12 -15.63 9.48
C SER A 81 8.28 -14.34 9.62
N PRO A 82 6.95 -14.44 9.78
CA PRO A 82 6.11 -13.26 10.03
C PRO A 82 6.57 -12.44 11.24
N GLN A 83 7.09 -13.10 12.29
CA GLN A 83 7.58 -12.45 13.50
C GLN A 83 8.84 -11.63 13.23
N ASP A 84 9.81 -12.20 12.51
CA ASP A 84 11.07 -11.52 12.19
C ASP A 84 10.81 -10.34 11.23
N LEU A 85 9.96 -10.57 10.22
CA LEU A 85 9.58 -9.52 9.28
C LEU A 85 8.83 -8.38 9.97
N ALA A 86 7.90 -8.68 10.88
CA ALA A 86 7.21 -7.66 11.67
C ALA A 86 8.18 -6.86 12.55
N ALA A 87 9.16 -7.52 13.19
CA ALA A 87 10.18 -6.85 13.98
C ALA A 87 11.08 -5.95 13.11
N TYR A 88 11.47 -6.42 11.92
CA TYR A 88 12.26 -5.66 10.96
C TYR A 88 11.51 -4.43 10.43
N LEU A 89 10.29 -4.61 9.94
CA LEU A 89 9.42 -3.53 9.45
C LEU A 89 9.10 -2.52 10.56
N GLY A 90 8.85 -2.99 11.79
CA GLY A 90 8.63 -2.13 12.95
C GLY A 90 9.83 -1.22 13.26
N LYS A 91 11.07 -1.73 13.16
CA LYS A 91 12.30 -0.92 13.31
C LYS A 91 12.44 0.15 12.22
N LYS A 92 11.85 -0.09 11.04
CA LYS A 92 11.78 0.86 9.93
C LYS A 92 10.60 1.84 10.03
N GLY A 93 9.82 1.79 11.12
CA GLY A 93 8.67 2.68 11.36
C GLY A 93 7.39 2.22 10.65
N ILE A 94 7.33 0.98 10.18
CA ILE A 94 6.17 0.42 9.49
C ILE A 94 5.31 -0.39 10.46
N SER A 95 4.00 -0.15 10.42
CA SER A 95 3.00 -0.82 11.26
C SER A 95 1.89 -1.40 10.40
N ASN A 96 1.03 -2.24 10.99
CA ASN A 96 -0.14 -2.82 10.31
C ASN A 96 -1.19 -1.78 9.86
N THR A 97 -1.08 -0.53 10.32
CA THR A 97 -1.97 0.58 9.96
C THR A 97 -1.28 1.61 9.08
N SER A 98 -0.02 1.40 8.70
CA SER A 98 0.69 2.29 7.80
C SER A 98 0.06 2.23 6.41
N ASN A 99 -0.31 3.40 5.87
CA ASN A 99 -0.66 3.52 4.45
C ASN A 99 0.65 3.58 3.64
N ILE A 100 0.88 2.57 2.81
CA ILE A 100 2.18 2.33 2.16
C ILE A 100 2.01 2.40 0.65
N VAL A 101 3.02 2.98 -0.01
CA VAL A 101 3.21 2.94 -1.46
C VAL A 101 4.64 2.57 -1.81
#